data_AF-A0A5C8C8S9-F1
#
_entry.id   AF-A0A5C8C8S9-F1
#
_cell.length_a   1.000
_cell.length_b   1.000
_cell.length_c   1.000
_cell.angle_alpha   90.00
_cell.angle_beta   90.00
_cell.angle_gamma   90.00
#
_symmetry.space_group_name_H-M   'P 1'
#
loop_
_entity.id
_entity.type
_entity.pdbx_description
1 polymer ?
#
loop_
_entity_poly.entity_id
_entity_poly.type
_entity_poly.pdbx_seq_one_letter_code
_entity_poly.pdbx_strand_id
1 'polypeptide(L)'
;MDPWLFRRISVRHLIDGDAFDVIGRVIARTDTDVTLMRRDGRVEVVHVAAIAAAREVPEDDGRHRAAHLVSIESLTAMLERVSRPLATGQRVLVADLPQVQGRHTPNDANIQTHVENPHLSAQLTLCGDWLAIDSIRIAPSANRSSACRDLFDVASTWARARGAVHAWMITDESDNELATDLRALGFVEV
;
A
#
# COMPACT_ATOMS: atom_id res chain seq x y z
N MET A 1 -13.55 -29.21 -7.91
CA MET A 1 -12.75 -27.98 -7.73
C MET A 1 -12.55 -27.81 -6.23
N ASP A 2 -11.31 -27.72 -5.75
CA ASP A 2 -11.02 -27.63 -4.31
C ASP A 2 -11.63 -26.34 -3.75
N PRO A 3 -12.53 -26.42 -2.74
CA PRO A 3 -13.21 -25.24 -2.21
C PRO A 3 -12.26 -24.24 -1.53
N TRP A 4 -11.04 -24.65 -1.18
CA TRP A 4 -10.07 -23.79 -0.50
C TRP A 4 -9.17 -23.03 -1.44
N LEU A 5 -9.03 -23.49 -2.69
CA LEU A 5 -8.08 -22.89 -3.63
C LEU A 5 -8.43 -21.41 -3.87
N PHE A 6 -7.41 -20.56 -3.74
CA PHE A 6 -7.50 -19.10 -3.81
C PHE A 6 -8.30 -18.43 -2.69
N ARG A 7 -8.77 -19.16 -1.66
CA ARG A 7 -9.40 -18.56 -0.47
C ARG A 7 -8.36 -18.12 0.55
N ARG A 8 -8.66 -17.08 1.31
CA ARG A 8 -7.89 -16.70 2.50
C ARG A 8 -8.33 -17.59 3.65
N ILE A 9 -7.39 -18.36 4.20
CA ILE A 9 -7.67 -19.33 5.24
C ILE A 9 -6.71 -19.08 6.41
N SER A 10 -7.25 -19.19 7.62
CA SER A 10 -6.47 -19.35 8.84
C SER A 10 -6.37 -20.84 9.12
N VAL A 11 -5.14 -21.35 9.14
CA VAL A 11 -4.82 -22.74 9.43
C VAL A 11 -4.11 -22.77 10.78
N ARG A 12 -4.70 -23.49 11.73
CA ARG A 12 -4.05 -23.87 12.98
C ARG A 12 -3.37 -25.21 12.78
N HIS A 13 -2.06 -25.26 12.99
CA HIS A 13 -1.29 -26.50 12.87
C HIS A 13 -0.42 -26.76 14.10
N LEU A 14 -0.18 -28.04 14.37
CA LEU A 14 0.60 -28.50 15.51
C LEU A 14 2.03 -28.80 15.07
N ILE A 15 3.01 -28.23 15.76
CA ILE A 15 4.43 -28.55 15.64
C ILE A 15 4.90 -28.98 17.02
N ASP A 16 5.37 -30.22 17.15
CA ASP A 16 5.87 -30.77 18.42
C ASP A 16 4.90 -30.63 19.62
N GLY A 17 3.59 -30.60 19.33
CA GLY A 17 2.52 -30.45 20.32
C GLY A 17 2.07 -29.01 20.57
N ASP A 18 2.81 -28.02 20.07
CA ASP A 18 2.46 -26.60 20.17
C ASP A 18 1.61 -26.15 18.97
N ALA A 19 0.63 -25.29 19.23
CA ALA A 19 -0.29 -24.79 18.21
C ALA A 19 0.17 -23.45 17.62
N PHE A 20 0.30 -23.42 16.30
CA PHE A 20 0.66 -22.24 15.51
C PHE A 20 -0.47 -21.89 14.55
N ASP A 21 -0.71 -20.60 14.35
CA ASP A 21 -1.71 -20.11 13.40
C ASP A 21 -1.01 -19.44 12.21
N VAL A 22 -1.29 -19.93 11.00
CA VAL A 22 -0.84 -19.35 9.73
C VAL A 22 -2.05 -18.81 9.00
N ILE A 23 -1.96 -17.57 8.52
CA ILE A 23 -3.01 -16.94 7.72
C ILE A 23 -2.43 -16.60 6.35
N GLY A 24 -3.08 -17.10 5.30
CA GLY A 24 -2.65 -16.83 3.93
C GLY A 24 -3.69 -17.23 2.90
N ARG A 25 -3.41 -16.94 1.63
CA ARG A 25 -4.20 -17.40 0.50
C ARG A 25 -3.71 -18.79 0.09
N VAL A 26 -4.61 -19.77 -0.02
CA VAL A 26 -4.22 -21.11 -0.50
C VAL A 26 -3.89 -21.03 -1.99
N ILE A 27 -2.64 -21.31 -2.34
CA ILE A 27 -2.15 -21.27 -3.73
C ILE A 27 -1.98 -22.68 -4.31
N ALA A 28 -1.84 -23.69 -3.45
CA ALA A 28 -1.86 -25.09 -3.83
C ALA A 28 -2.35 -25.94 -2.65
N ARG A 29 -2.98 -27.07 -2.98
CA ARG A 29 -3.36 -28.09 -2.00
C ARG A 29 -3.25 -29.47 -2.64
N THR A 30 -2.61 -30.37 -1.91
CA THR A 30 -2.53 -31.80 -2.22
C THR A 30 -3.21 -32.58 -1.10
N ASP A 31 -3.18 -33.90 -1.17
CA ASP A 31 -3.66 -34.77 -0.09
C ASP A 31 -2.77 -34.67 1.17
N THR A 32 -1.53 -34.22 1.02
CA THR A 32 -0.53 -34.14 2.11
C THR A 32 -0.29 -32.72 2.61
N ASP A 33 -0.50 -31.71 1.76
CA ASP A 33 -0.01 -30.36 2.03
C ASP A 33 -1.02 -29.28 1.63
N VAL A 34 -1.01 -28.19 2.41
CA VAL A 34 -1.66 -26.93 2.07
C VAL A 34 -0.57 -25.86 1.95
N THR A 35 -0.45 -25.27 0.77
CA THR A 35 0.49 -24.18 0.50
C THR A 35 -0.24 -22.85 0.60
N LEU A 36 0.17 -22.01 1.55
CA LEU A 36 -0.38 -20.69 1.81
C LEU A 36 0.61 -19.60 1.44
N MET A 37 0.17 -18.62 0.66
CA MET A 37 0.90 -17.36 0.48
C MET A 37 0.44 -16.37 1.55
N ARG A 38 1.37 -15.95 2.40
CA ARG A 38 1.15 -14.98 3.48
C ARG A 38 1.07 -13.56 2.92
N ARG A 39 0.63 -12.60 3.74
CA ARG A 39 0.50 -11.18 3.34
C ARG A 39 1.83 -10.54 2.94
N ASP A 40 2.93 -11.00 3.52
CA ASP A 40 4.30 -10.54 3.25
C ASP A 40 4.95 -11.23 2.04
N GLY A 41 4.15 -11.93 1.22
CA GLY A 41 4.61 -12.66 0.04
C GLY A 41 5.31 -14.00 0.33
N ARG A 42 5.58 -14.32 1.60
CA ARG A 42 6.22 -15.59 1.97
C ARG A 42 5.26 -16.76 1.76
N VAL A 43 5.82 -17.88 1.34
CA VAL A 43 5.08 -19.14 1.16
C VAL A 43 5.30 -20.02 2.37
N GLU A 44 4.21 -20.49 2.96
CA GLU A 44 4.19 -21.46 4.05
C GLU A 44 3.58 -22.77 3.54
N VAL A 45 4.18 -23.90 3.90
CA VAL A 45 3.64 -25.23 3.62
C VAL A 45 3.23 -25.87 4.93
N VAL A 46 1.95 -26.24 5.03
CA VAL A 46 1.39 -26.89 6.21
C VAL A 46 0.96 -28.30 5.84
N HIS A 47 1.53 -29.29 6.52
CA HIS A 47 1.11 -30.68 6.37
C HIS A 47 -0.33 -30.87 6.86
N VAL A 48 -1.18 -31.47 6.03
CA VAL A 48 -2.60 -31.74 6.33
C VAL A 48 -2.75 -32.52 7.63
N ALA A 49 -1.86 -33.47 7.91
CA ALA A 49 -1.86 -34.26 9.14
C ALA A 49 -1.60 -33.42 10.42
N ALA A 50 -0.95 -32.26 10.28
CA ALA A 50 -0.68 -31.35 11.38
C ALA A 50 -1.80 -30.33 11.61
N ILE A 51 -2.78 -30.22 10.70
CA ILE A 51 -3.86 -29.22 10.80
C ILE A 51 -4.85 -29.62 11.89
N ALA A 52 -4.88 -28.86 12.97
CA ALA A 52 -5.85 -29.02 14.05
C ALA A 52 -7.18 -28.32 13.74
N ALA A 53 -7.14 -27.20 13.02
CA ALA A 53 -8.33 -26.49 12.57
C ALA A 53 -8.03 -25.63 11.34
N ALA A 54 -9.02 -25.44 10.47
CA ALA A 54 -8.96 -24.49 9.38
C ALA A 54 -10.29 -23.75 9.28
N ARG A 55 -10.23 -22.44 9.02
CA ARG A 55 -11.42 -21.63 8.75
C ARG A 55 -11.17 -20.67 7.60
N GLU A 56 -12.18 -20.52 6.74
CA GLU A 56 -12.19 -19.41 5.80
C GLU A 56 -12.19 -18.11 6.61
N VAL A 57 -11.24 -17.25 6.31
CA VAL A 57 -11.19 -15.89 6.82
C VAL A 57 -11.72 -15.04 5.68
N PRO A 58 -12.84 -14.31 5.86
CA PRO A 58 -13.27 -13.34 4.87
C PRO A 58 -12.08 -12.51 4.42
N GLU A 59 -11.99 -12.21 3.12
CA GLU A 59 -11.08 -11.16 2.71
C GLU A 59 -11.48 -9.92 3.51
N ASP A 60 -10.62 -9.52 4.43
CA ASP A 60 -10.79 -8.27 5.14
C ASP A 60 -10.79 -7.21 4.04
N ASP A 61 -11.91 -6.53 3.82
CA ASP A 61 -12.03 -5.32 2.97
C ASP A 61 -11.18 -4.16 3.52
N GLY A 62 -10.15 -4.50 4.29
CA GLY A 62 -9.39 -3.70 5.21
C GLY A 62 -10.31 -2.89 6.11
N ARG A 63 -10.28 -3.17 7.41
CA ARG A 63 -10.14 -2.01 8.31
C ARG A 63 -8.81 -1.34 7.99
N HIS A 64 -8.81 -0.56 6.91
CA HIS A 64 -7.71 0.29 6.53
C HIS A 64 -7.57 1.30 7.66
N ARG A 65 -6.46 1.18 8.38
CA ARG A 65 -6.08 2.15 9.38
C ARG A 65 -5.87 3.45 8.61
N ALA A 66 -6.61 4.50 8.96
CA ALA A 66 -6.50 5.79 8.29
C ALA A 66 -5.03 6.21 8.20
N ALA A 67 -4.62 6.83 7.09
CA ALA A 67 -3.22 7.10 6.78
C ALA A 67 -2.50 7.83 7.94
N HIS A 68 -3.20 8.78 8.56
CA HIS A 68 -2.71 9.57 9.69
C HIS A 68 -2.52 8.79 11.00
N LEU A 69 -3.02 7.56 11.08
CA LEU A 69 -2.83 6.69 12.24
C LEU A 69 -1.62 5.76 12.05
N VAL A 70 -0.97 5.72 10.89
CA VAL A 70 0.25 4.95 10.68
C VAL A 70 1.39 5.58 11.47
N SER A 71 2.16 4.77 12.19
CA SER A 71 3.28 5.31 12.98
C SER A 71 4.35 5.86 12.06
N ILE A 72 5.01 6.94 12.52
CA ILE A 72 6.13 7.54 11.79
C ILE A 72 7.26 6.53 11.54
N GLU A 73 7.47 5.57 12.45
CA GLU A 73 8.43 4.47 12.26
C GLU A 73 8.07 3.59 11.06
N SER A 74 6.80 3.23 10.90
CA SER A 74 6.33 2.43 9.75
C SER A 74 6.44 3.23 8.45
N LEU A 75 6.12 4.53 8.49
CA LEU A 75 6.30 5.44 7.35
C LEU A 75 7.78 5.55 6.96
N THR A 76 8.69 5.68 7.93
CA THR A 76 10.15 5.73 7.70
C THR A 76 10.66 4.43 7.08
N ALA A 77 10.23 3.27 7.58
CA ALA A 77 10.62 1.99 6.96
C ALA A 77 10.11 1.89 5.50
N MET A 78 8.92 2.41 5.21
CA MET A 78 8.43 2.52 3.84
C MET A 78 9.25 3.53 3.00
N LEU A 79 9.65 4.67 3.58
CA LEU A 79 10.49 5.70 2.93
C LEU A 79 11.79 5.13 2.46
N GLU A 80 12.49 4.45 3.36
CA GLU A 80 13.80 3.89 3.08
C GLU A 80 13.75 2.81 1.99
N ARG A 81 12.58 2.20 1.75
CA ARG A 81 12.40 1.21 0.68
C ARG A 81 12.20 1.82 -0.71
N VAL A 82 11.62 3.02 -0.82
CA VAL A 82 11.29 3.64 -2.11
C VAL A 82 12.06 4.92 -2.41
N SER A 83 12.61 5.55 -1.38
CA SER A 83 13.21 6.88 -1.40
C SER A 83 14.42 6.89 -0.47
N ARG A 84 14.90 8.09 -0.16
CA ARG A 84 15.99 8.35 0.78
C ARG A 84 15.46 8.57 2.20
N PRO A 85 16.30 8.42 3.24
CA PRO A 85 15.96 8.85 4.59
C PRO A 85 15.49 10.31 4.62
N LEU A 86 14.53 10.61 5.50
CA LEU A 86 14.06 11.99 5.70
C LEU A 86 15.22 12.87 6.18
N ALA A 87 15.47 13.95 5.46
CA ALA A 87 16.41 14.97 5.88
C ALA A 87 15.79 15.86 6.97
N THR A 88 16.64 16.47 7.80
CA THR A 88 16.22 17.49 8.76
C THR A 88 15.45 18.61 8.05
N GLY A 89 14.27 18.98 8.57
CA GLY A 89 13.41 20.00 7.95
C GLY A 89 12.54 19.47 6.80
N GLN A 90 12.45 18.15 6.61
CA GLN A 90 11.43 17.56 5.77
C GLN A 90 10.22 17.11 6.60
N ARG A 91 9.03 17.29 6.03
CA ARG A 91 7.74 16.87 6.58
C ARG A 91 7.14 15.78 5.72
N VAL A 92 6.43 14.84 6.33
CA VAL A 92 5.67 13.83 5.63
C VAL A 92 4.20 14.20 5.70
N LEU A 93 3.60 14.36 4.53
CA LEU A 93 2.17 14.53 4.37
C LEU A 93 1.57 13.23 3.87
N VAL A 94 0.46 12.79 4.46
CA VAL A 94 -0.27 11.58 4.07
C VAL A 94 -1.74 11.86 3.81
N ALA A 95 -2.36 11.12 2.90
CA ALA A 95 -3.79 11.20 2.61
C ALA A 95 -4.39 9.80 2.46
N ASP A 96 -5.66 9.66 2.80
CA ASP A 96 -6.46 8.48 2.44
C ASP A 96 -6.96 8.61 1.01
N LEU A 97 -6.84 7.55 0.22
CA LEU A 97 -7.42 7.45 -1.11
C LEU A 97 -8.76 6.73 -1.02
N PRO A 98 -9.85 7.28 -1.60
CA PRO A 98 -11.14 6.61 -1.58
C PRO A 98 -11.04 5.25 -2.28
N GLN A 99 -11.69 4.21 -1.77
CA GLN A 99 -11.63 2.88 -2.39
C GLN A 99 -12.27 2.89 -3.79
N VAL A 100 -11.73 2.10 -4.72
CA VAL A 100 -12.48 1.65 -5.91
C VAL A 100 -12.84 0.20 -5.63
N GLN A 101 -14.12 -0.16 -5.69
CA GLN A 101 -14.52 -1.57 -5.58
C GLN A 101 -13.81 -2.38 -6.66
N GLY A 102 -12.88 -3.23 -6.25
CA GLY A 102 -12.02 -3.94 -7.19
C GLY A 102 -11.03 -4.84 -6.48
N ARG A 103 -10.94 -6.08 -6.96
CA ARG A 103 -10.05 -7.12 -6.46
C ARG A 103 -8.61 -6.80 -6.92
N HIS A 104 -7.81 -6.18 -6.07
CA HIS A 104 -6.37 -6.00 -6.33
C HIS A 104 -5.52 -6.79 -5.35
N THR A 105 -4.64 -7.61 -5.89
CA THR A 105 -3.56 -8.24 -5.12
C THR A 105 -2.43 -7.21 -5.10
N PRO A 106 -2.00 -6.71 -3.94
CA PRO A 106 -0.84 -5.84 -3.86
C PRO A 106 0.35 -6.56 -4.51
N ASN A 107 1.00 -5.90 -5.45
CA ASN A 107 2.27 -6.38 -5.96
C ASN A 107 3.36 -5.87 -5.01
N ASP A 108 4.25 -6.74 -4.55
CA ASP A 108 5.36 -6.37 -3.65
C ASP A 108 6.47 -5.59 -4.39
N ALA A 109 6.42 -5.54 -5.73
CA ALA A 109 7.32 -4.73 -6.53
C ALA A 109 6.92 -3.25 -6.49
N ASN A 110 7.89 -2.38 -6.21
CA ASN A 110 7.73 -0.94 -6.38
C ASN A 110 7.55 -0.64 -7.87
N ILE A 111 6.44 0.01 -8.24
CA ILE A 111 6.19 0.42 -9.63
C ILE A 111 6.41 1.93 -9.72
N GLN A 112 7.45 2.33 -10.45
CA GLN A 112 7.72 3.73 -10.72
C GLN A 112 7.06 4.16 -12.03
N THR A 113 6.48 5.34 -12.05
CA THR A 113 5.95 5.97 -13.27
C THR A 113 6.18 7.47 -13.21
N HIS A 114 6.18 8.08 -14.40
CA HIS A 114 6.29 9.52 -14.57
C HIS A 114 4.99 10.04 -15.19
N VAL A 115 4.50 11.18 -14.69
CA VAL A 115 3.36 11.91 -15.25
C VAL A 115 3.90 13.23 -15.78
N GLU A 116 3.63 13.51 -17.05
CA GLU A 116 4.07 14.75 -17.69
C GLU A 116 2.97 15.35 -18.55
N ASN A 117 2.79 16.65 -18.41
CA ASN A 117 2.00 17.48 -19.32
C ASN A 117 2.67 18.88 -19.43
N PRO A 118 2.18 19.78 -20.29
CA PRO A 118 2.80 21.09 -20.49
C PRO A 118 2.86 21.99 -19.23
N HIS A 119 2.10 21.66 -18.19
CA HIS A 119 1.94 22.46 -16.98
C HIS A 119 2.61 21.83 -15.75
N LEU A 120 2.92 20.53 -15.79
CA LEU A 120 3.54 19.83 -14.67
C LEU A 120 4.30 18.57 -15.11
N SER A 121 5.27 18.18 -14.29
CA SER A 121 5.91 16.87 -14.34
C SER A 121 6.01 16.30 -12.92
N ALA A 122 5.70 15.02 -12.73
CA ALA A 122 5.77 14.37 -11.42
C ALA A 122 6.29 12.94 -11.52
N GLN A 123 7.12 12.57 -10.55
CA GLN A 123 7.58 11.20 -10.36
C GLN A 123 6.70 10.53 -9.29
N LEU A 124 6.20 9.34 -9.60
CA LEU A 124 5.32 8.57 -8.74
C LEU A 124 5.89 7.18 -8.49
N THR A 125 5.71 6.65 -7.28
CA THR A 125 6.05 5.27 -6.93
C THR A 125 4.87 4.60 -6.24
N LEU A 126 4.39 3.47 -6.77
CA LEU A 126 3.47 2.59 -6.06
C LEU A 126 4.28 1.62 -5.19
N CYS A 127 3.94 1.53 -3.91
CA CYS A 127 4.64 0.77 -2.88
C CYS A 127 3.62 -0.01 -2.04
N GLY A 128 3.29 -1.24 -2.44
CA GLY A 128 2.20 -2.00 -1.82
C GLY A 128 0.85 -1.26 -1.97
N ASP A 129 0.26 -0.86 -0.86
CA ASP A 129 -0.99 -0.09 -0.79
C ASP A 129 -0.79 1.44 -0.72
N TRP A 130 0.43 1.94 -0.97
CA TRP A 130 0.76 3.37 -0.94
C TRP A 130 1.14 3.93 -2.30
N LEU A 131 0.66 5.14 -2.60
CA LEU A 131 1.14 6.02 -3.66
C LEU A 131 2.14 7.04 -3.09
N ALA A 132 3.41 6.92 -3.42
CA ALA A 132 4.40 7.97 -3.22
C ALA A 132 4.35 8.99 -4.36
N ILE A 133 4.28 10.27 -4.01
CA ILE A 133 4.56 11.36 -4.93
C ILE A 133 5.98 11.86 -4.61
N ASP A 134 6.95 11.35 -5.37
CA ASP A 134 8.38 11.52 -5.07
C ASP A 134 8.86 12.94 -5.41
N SER A 135 8.32 13.51 -6.48
CA SER A 135 8.59 14.90 -6.85
C SER A 135 7.46 15.46 -7.70
N ILE A 136 7.24 16.76 -7.57
CA ILE A 136 6.34 17.53 -8.43
C ILE A 136 7.12 18.76 -8.90
N ARG A 137 7.04 19.06 -10.18
CA ARG A 137 7.49 20.33 -10.77
C ARG A 137 6.32 20.92 -11.54
N ILE A 138 5.99 22.17 -11.22
CA ILE A 138 4.87 22.88 -11.86
C ILE A 138 5.47 24.02 -12.69
N ALA A 139 4.98 24.19 -13.91
CA ALA A 139 5.42 25.24 -14.80
C ALA A 139 5.09 26.62 -14.17
N PRO A 140 5.97 27.63 -14.25
CA PRO A 140 5.73 28.95 -13.65
C PRO A 140 4.46 29.65 -14.16
N SER A 141 4.02 29.31 -15.38
CA SER A 141 2.82 29.86 -16.02
C SER A 141 1.53 29.13 -15.63
N ALA A 142 1.62 27.99 -14.93
CA ALA A 142 0.46 27.20 -14.56
C ALA A 142 -0.13 27.65 -13.21
N ASN A 143 -1.46 27.54 -13.08
CA ASN A 143 -2.10 27.68 -11.79
C ASN A 143 -1.75 26.47 -10.91
N ARG A 144 -0.96 26.70 -9.85
CA ARG A 144 -0.45 25.63 -8.98
C ARG A 144 -1.56 24.77 -8.39
N SER A 145 -2.59 25.38 -7.78
CA SER A 145 -3.66 24.64 -7.13
C SER A 145 -4.44 23.77 -8.12
N SER A 146 -4.68 24.26 -9.35
CA SER A 146 -5.28 23.46 -10.42
C SER A 146 -4.37 22.31 -10.85
N ALA A 147 -3.09 22.59 -11.09
CA ALA A 147 -2.12 21.58 -11.51
C ALA A 147 -1.94 20.47 -10.45
N CYS A 148 -1.89 20.83 -9.16
CA CYS A 148 -1.84 19.87 -8.06
C CYS A 148 -3.08 18.98 -8.03
N ARG A 149 -4.27 19.55 -8.22
CA ARG A 149 -5.53 18.80 -8.25
C ARG A 149 -5.56 17.82 -9.42
N ASP A 150 -5.19 18.27 -10.61
CA ASP A 150 -5.19 17.43 -11.82
C ASP A 150 -4.17 16.29 -11.70
N LEU A 151 -2.97 16.58 -11.18
CA LEU A 151 -1.98 15.55 -10.88
C LEU A 151 -2.54 14.53 -9.88
N PHE A 152 -3.12 14.99 -8.78
CA PHE A 152 -3.61 14.10 -7.74
C PHE A 152 -4.76 13.22 -8.23
N ASP A 153 -5.66 13.74 -9.06
CA ASP A 153 -6.73 12.96 -9.67
C ASP A 153 -6.18 11.84 -10.58
N VAL A 154 -5.23 12.17 -11.46
CA VAL A 154 -4.58 11.20 -12.36
C VAL A 154 -3.77 10.16 -11.56
N ALA A 155 -2.94 10.61 -10.63
CA ALA A 155 -2.05 9.76 -9.85
C ALA A 155 -2.85 8.83 -8.92
N SER A 156 -3.85 9.37 -8.21
CA SER A 156 -4.71 8.56 -7.34
C SER A 156 -5.53 7.57 -8.14
N THR A 157 -6.09 7.95 -9.30
CA THR A 157 -6.81 7.01 -10.17
C THR A 157 -5.90 5.87 -10.64
N TRP A 158 -4.68 6.18 -11.07
CA TRP A 158 -3.69 5.18 -11.47
C TRP A 158 -3.32 4.23 -10.31
N ALA A 159 -3.09 4.76 -9.12
CA ALA A 159 -2.68 3.98 -7.96
C ALA A 159 -3.83 3.13 -7.38
N ARG A 160 -5.03 3.69 -7.31
CA ARG A 160 -6.24 3.00 -6.82
C ARG A 160 -6.61 1.83 -7.71
N ALA A 161 -6.48 1.99 -9.03
CA ALA A 161 -6.61 0.89 -10.01
C ALA A 161 -5.54 -0.20 -9.87
N ARG A 162 -4.66 -0.11 -8.87
CA ARG A 162 -3.63 -1.09 -8.51
C ARG A 162 -3.67 -1.45 -7.02
N GLY A 163 -4.70 -0.99 -6.29
CA GLY A 163 -4.90 -1.31 -4.88
C GLY A 163 -4.26 -0.33 -3.90
N ALA A 164 -3.79 0.84 -4.34
CA ALA A 164 -3.38 1.88 -3.40
C ALA A 164 -4.59 2.46 -2.67
N VAL A 165 -4.42 2.64 -1.37
CA VAL A 165 -5.45 3.11 -0.43
C VAL A 165 -4.98 4.33 0.37
N HIS A 166 -3.68 4.60 0.33
CA HIS A 166 -3.07 5.78 0.93
C HIS A 166 -2.12 6.44 -0.07
N ALA A 167 -1.90 7.73 0.12
CA ALA A 167 -0.90 8.50 -0.60
C ALA A 167 -0.04 9.27 0.39
N TRP A 168 1.17 9.61 -0.05
CA TRP A 168 2.07 10.39 0.76
C TRP A 168 3.06 11.17 -0.10
N MET A 169 3.56 12.25 0.49
CA MET A 169 4.52 13.14 -0.13
C MET A 169 5.43 13.73 0.94
N ILE A 170 6.71 13.88 0.58
CA ILE A 170 7.68 14.59 1.40
C ILE A 170 7.73 16.04 0.92
N THR A 171 7.56 16.99 1.84
CA THR A 171 7.72 18.43 1.56
C THR A 171 8.83 18.99 2.42
N ASP A 172 9.48 20.05 1.95
CA ASP A 172 10.41 20.82 2.78
C ASP A 172 9.64 21.83 3.65
N GLU A 173 10.14 22.14 4.85
CA GLU A 173 9.57 23.18 5.73
C GLU A 173 9.48 24.56 5.07
N SER A 174 10.36 24.84 4.11
CA SER A 174 10.33 26.08 3.33
C SER A 174 9.23 26.12 2.27
N ASP A 175 8.66 24.97 1.88
CA ASP A 175 7.62 24.87 0.83
C ASP A 175 6.20 24.85 1.42
N ASN A 176 5.89 25.93 2.15
CA ASN A 176 4.58 26.09 2.81
C ASN A 176 3.42 26.19 1.81
N GLU A 177 3.72 26.65 0.60
CA GLU A 177 2.72 26.86 -0.43
C GLU A 177 2.23 25.54 -1.05
N LEU A 178 3.14 24.61 -1.41
CA LEU A 178 2.75 23.29 -1.88
C LEU A 178 2.04 22.48 -0.78
N ALA A 179 2.54 22.56 0.46
CA ALA A 179 1.91 21.92 1.60
C ALA A 179 0.46 22.41 1.81
N THR A 180 0.18 23.68 1.51
CA THR A 180 -1.16 24.26 1.61
C THR A 180 -2.10 23.68 0.55
N ASP A 181 -1.65 23.56 -0.70
CA ASP A 181 -2.44 22.94 -1.78
C ASP A 181 -2.70 21.46 -1.50
N LEU A 182 -1.72 20.71 -0.98
CA LEU A 182 -1.89 19.30 -0.61
C LEU A 182 -2.88 19.13 0.54
N ARG A 183 -2.85 20.00 1.57
CA ARG A 183 -3.84 19.97 2.66
C ARG A 183 -5.27 20.19 2.14
N ALA A 184 -5.45 21.04 1.13
CA ALA A 184 -6.75 21.22 0.48
C ALA A 184 -7.24 19.96 -0.27
N LEU A 185 -6.34 19.02 -0.58
CA LEU A 185 -6.64 17.71 -1.17
C LEU A 185 -6.83 16.60 -0.11
N GLY A 186 -6.79 16.94 1.18
CA GLY A 186 -6.98 16.00 2.27
C GLY A 186 -5.70 15.40 2.84
N PHE A 187 -4.53 15.90 2.43
CA PHE A 187 -3.28 15.51 3.09
C PHE A 187 -3.19 16.11 4.50
N VAL A 188 -2.64 15.34 5.41
CA VAL A 188 -2.33 15.75 6.79
C VAL A 188 -0.89 15.39 7.12
N GLU A 189 -0.29 16.18 8.00
CA GLU A 189 1.08 15.95 8.48
C GLU A 189 1.10 14.87 9.56
N VAL A 190 2.13 14.04 9.57
CA VAL A 190 2.32 12.92 10.51
C VAL A 190 3.59 13.11 11.34
#